data_AF-A0A0B1TKQ2-F1
#
_entry.id   AF-A0A0B1TKQ2-F1
#
_cell.length_a   1.000
_cell.length_b   1.000
_cell.length_c   1.000
_cell.angle_alpha   90.00
_cell.angle_beta   90.00
_cell.angle_gamma   90.00
#
_symmetry.space_group_name_H-M   'P 1'
#
loop_
_entity.id
_entity.type
_entity.pdbx_description
1 polymer ?
#
loop_
_entity_poly.entity_id
_entity_poly.type
_entity_poly.pdbx_seq_one_letter_code
_entity_poly.pdbx_strand_id
1 'polypeptide(L)'
;MDSHRRSPITCVAVSSDAGKVLSGDASGTVILSTVIFDTGEFCHSFLFEGVSSIAALEFFDESAVVDNGLQLTVIGIASCSASRILNSRTERAIVIGIHCTDSFVYLVEKSKICKYSRSLLDFTVIPADEVVGESCGITSAEWSSDGTKLAALSSCIVFVMYDLIHSQVLWRATLSNHLRSFVVDFCIDTDDSIYYITRHRGVHRVGISSVPKSLAEKGNI
;
A
#
# COMPACT_ATOMS: atom_id res chain seq x y z
N MET A 1 7.83 28.15 -8.21
CA MET A 1 7.65 27.97 -6.75
C MET A 1 7.99 26.53 -6.44
N ASP A 2 8.86 26.29 -5.46
CA ASP A 2 9.28 24.94 -5.04
C ASP A 2 8.10 24.27 -4.32
N SER A 3 7.46 23.28 -4.97
CA SER A 3 6.10 22.84 -4.63
C SER A 3 5.98 22.33 -3.19
N HIS A 4 6.96 21.53 -2.73
CA HIS A 4 7.01 20.97 -1.37
C HIS A 4 7.87 21.76 -0.37
N ARG A 5 8.18 23.04 -0.63
CA ARG A 5 8.97 23.90 0.29
C ARG A 5 10.30 23.25 0.75
N ARG A 6 10.93 22.42 -0.10
CA ARG A 6 12.17 21.65 0.19
C ARG A 6 12.02 20.53 1.23
N SER A 7 10.79 20.09 1.52
CA SER A 7 10.56 18.88 2.33
C SER A 7 10.71 17.62 1.46
N PRO A 8 11.36 16.55 1.94
CA PRO A 8 11.45 15.30 1.22
C PRO A 8 10.06 14.70 0.95
N ILE A 9 9.81 14.29 -0.30
CA ILE A 9 8.62 13.53 -0.69
C ILE A 9 8.72 12.14 -0.05
N THR A 10 7.66 11.71 0.62
CA THR A 10 7.59 10.44 1.35
C THR A 10 6.72 9.40 0.65
N CYS A 11 5.74 9.85 -0.13
CA CYS A 11 4.83 8.98 -0.85
C CYS A 11 4.25 9.68 -2.08
N VAL A 12 3.84 8.89 -3.06
CA VAL A 12 3.20 9.35 -4.30
C VAL A 12 2.08 8.39 -4.69
N ALA A 13 1.05 8.90 -5.35
CA ALA A 13 0.05 8.09 -6.04
C ALA A 13 -0.23 8.70 -7.41
N VAL A 14 -0.51 7.84 -8.38
CA VAL A 14 -0.81 8.22 -9.77
C VAL A 14 -2.24 7.80 -10.06
N SER A 15 -3.01 8.66 -10.74
CA SER A 15 -4.36 8.32 -11.18
C SER A 15 -4.33 7.22 -12.24
N SER A 16 -5.43 6.50 -12.40
CA SER A 16 -5.53 5.39 -13.37
C SER A 16 -5.32 5.83 -14.82
N ASP A 17 -5.67 7.08 -15.16
CA ASP A 17 -5.43 7.69 -16.47
C ASP A 17 -4.03 8.33 -16.61
N ALA A 18 -3.20 8.25 -15.56
CA ALA A 18 -1.89 8.89 -15.43
C ALA A 18 -1.88 10.42 -15.64
N GLY A 19 -3.04 11.08 -15.64
CA GLY A 19 -3.17 12.53 -15.81
C GLY A 19 -2.93 13.32 -14.52
N LYS A 20 -3.01 12.67 -13.36
CA LYS A 20 -2.86 13.29 -12.04
C LYS A 20 -1.88 12.51 -11.17
N VAL A 21 -1.10 13.24 -10.39
CA VAL A 21 -0.16 12.70 -9.40
C VAL A 21 -0.38 13.39 -8.07
N LEU A 22 -0.62 12.63 -7.02
CA LEU A 22 -0.58 13.11 -5.65
C LEU A 22 0.82 12.88 -5.08
N SER A 23 1.34 13.86 -4.37
CA SER A 23 2.60 13.75 -3.64
C SER A 23 2.43 14.26 -2.21
N GLY A 24 2.95 13.47 -1.26
CA GLY A 24 2.97 13.77 0.17
C GLY A 24 4.39 13.93 0.66
N ASP A 25 4.63 14.83 1.60
CA ASP A 25 5.99 15.09 2.13
C ASP A 25 6.14 14.87 3.64
N ALA A 26 7.40 14.99 4.09
CA ALA A 26 7.78 14.83 5.48
C ALA A 26 7.28 15.95 6.42
N SER A 27 6.80 17.06 5.86
CA SER A 27 6.19 18.17 6.61
C SER A 27 4.68 18.03 6.75
N GLY A 28 4.07 17.09 6.02
CA GLY A 28 2.63 16.88 6.03
C GLY A 28 1.89 17.55 4.88
N THR A 29 2.59 18.09 3.89
CA THR A 29 1.96 18.72 2.71
C THR A 29 1.50 17.66 1.73
N VAL A 30 0.34 17.88 1.12
CA VAL A 30 -0.17 17.12 -0.02
C VAL A 30 -0.39 18.05 -1.21
N ILE A 31 0.17 17.65 -2.35
CA ILE A 31 0.09 18.40 -3.60
C ILE A 31 -0.51 17.51 -4.67
N LEU A 32 -1.39 18.10 -5.49
CA LEU A 32 -1.85 17.53 -6.73
C LEU A 32 -1.06 18.14 -7.88
N SER A 33 -0.46 17.29 -8.70
CA SER A 33 0.17 17.66 -9.96
C SER A 33 -0.68 17.11 -11.10
N THR A 34 -1.09 17.95 -12.04
CA THR A 34 -1.85 17.54 -13.23
C THR A 34 -0.97 17.70 -14.46
N VAL A 35 -0.91 16.65 -15.27
CA VAL A 35 -0.21 16.63 -16.55
C VAL A 35 -1.23 16.91 -17.64
N ILE A 36 -1.01 17.96 -18.42
CA ILE A 36 -1.85 18.30 -19.57
C ILE A 36 -1.12 17.79 -20.81
N PHE A 37 -1.40 16.55 -21.22
CA PHE A 37 -0.66 15.88 -22.30
C PHE A 37 -0.68 16.65 -23.63
N ASP A 38 -1.78 17.34 -23.96
CA ASP A 38 -1.90 18.11 -25.19
C ASP A 38 -0.93 19.30 -25.26
N THR A 39 -0.64 19.92 -24.10
CA THR A 39 0.24 21.11 -24.01
C THR A 39 1.61 20.79 -23.46
N GLY A 40 1.79 19.62 -22.83
CA GLY A 40 2.97 19.26 -22.05
C GLY A 40 3.12 20.05 -20.75
N GLU A 41 2.08 20.80 -20.34
CA GLU A 41 2.12 21.62 -19.13
C GLU A 41 1.90 20.80 -17.86
N PHE A 42 2.55 21.26 -16.78
CA PHE A 42 2.42 20.69 -15.45
C PHE A 42 1.84 21.75 -14.50
N CYS A 43 0.67 21.45 -13.94
CA CYS A 43 -0.02 22.32 -12.99
C CYS A 43 0.06 21.73 -11.59
N HIS A 44 0.51 22.51 -10.61
CA HIS A 44 0.57 22.08 -9.21
C HIS A 44 -0.47 22.83 -8.38
N SER A 45 -1.23 22.10 -7.58
CA SER A 45 -2.21 22.62 -6.64
C SER A 45 -1.93 22.09 -5.24
N PHE A 46 -1.79 23.00 -4.28
CA PHE A 46 -1.74 22.63 -2.87
C PHE A 46 -3.13 22.16 -2.43
N LEU A 47 -3.21 20.98 -1.83
CA LEU A 47 -4.48 20.41 -1.36
C LEU A 47 -4.64 20.49 0.15
N PHE A 48 -3.57 20.26 0.90
CA PHE A 48 -3.65 20.03 2.34
C PHE A 48 -2.28 20.16 3.00
N GLU A 49 -2.27 20.57 4.28
CA GLU A 49 -1.11 20.51 5.17
C GLU A 49 -1.57 19.92 6.50
N GLY A 50 -1.05 18.74 6.82
CA GLY A 50 -1.36 17.98 8.02
C GLY A 50 -0.41 18.28 9.18
N VAL A 51 -0.66 17.62 10.31
CA VAL A 51 0.12 17.80 11.55
C VAL A 51 1.43 17.00 11.59
N SER A 52 1.69 16.15 10.60
CA SER A 52 2.85 15.27 10.56
C SER A 52 3.16 14.79 9.14
N SER A 53 4.36 14.25 8.95
CA SER A 53 4.82 13.58 7.74
C SER A 53 3.76 12.63 7.18
N ILE A 54 3.45 12.78 5.89
CA ILE A 54 2.52 11.90 5.20
C ILE A 54 3.16 10.52 5.04
N ALA A 55 2.49 9.48 5.52
CA ALA A 55 3.01 8.12 5.46
C ALA A 55 2.48 7.37 4.24
N ALA A 56 1.20 7.56 3.92
CA ALA A 56 0.57 6.99 2.74
C ALA A 56 -0.53 7.90 2.22
N LEU A 57 -0.77 7.85 0.92
CA LEU A 57 -1.88 8.51 0.27
C LEU A 57 -2.32 7.73 -0.97
N GLU A 58 -3.55 7.95 -1.40
CA GLU A 58 -4.08 7.38 -2.64
C GLU A 58 -5.31 8.15 -3.14
N PHE A 59 -5.60 8.00 -4.43
CA PHE A 59 -6.83 8.51 -5.02
C PHE A 59 -8.05 7.74 -4.53
N PHE A 60 -9.14 8.47 -4.35
CA PHE A 60 -10.45 7.96 -3.93
C PHE A 60 -11.52 8.79 -4.64
N ASP A 61 -11.92 8.36 -5.84
CA ASP A 61 -12.73 9.16 -6.77
C ASP A 61 -12.13 10.57 -6.97
N GLU A 62 -12.95 11.61 -6.80
CA GLU A 62 -12.56 13.03 -6.85
C GLU A 62 -11.97 13.52 -5.52
N SER A 63 -11.43 12.62 -4.72
CA SER A 63 -10.78 12.90 -3.43
C SER A 63 -9.47 12.13 -3.30
N ALA A 64 -8.73 12.44 -2.25
CA ALA A 64 -7.56 11.71 -1.80
C ALA A 64 -7.79 11.20 -0.37
N VAL A 65 -7.41 9.97 -0.09
CA VAL A 65 -7.28 9.45 1.29
C VAL A 65 -5.83 9.58 1.69
N VAL A 66 -5.58 10.13 2.87
CA VAL A 66 -4.23 10.44 3.37
C VAL A 66 -4.11 10.00 4.81
N ASP A 67 -3.04 9.28 5.15
CA ASP A 67 -2.69 8.94 6.53
C ASP A 67 -1.26 9.37 6.86
N ASN A 68 -1.08 10.01 8.02
CA ASN A 68 0.22 10.47 8.53
C ASN A 68 0.68 9.69 9.79
N GLY A 69 -0.02 8.61 10.12
CA GLY A 69 0.15 7.79 11.32
C GLY A 69 -0.63 8.32 12.52
N LEU A 70 -1.03 9.60 12.54
CA LEU A 70 -1.85 10.18 13.61
C LEU A 70 -3.30 10.40 13.18
N GLN A 71 -3.52 10.72 11.91
CA GLN A 71 -4.82 11.05 11.36
C GLN A 71 -5.01 10.40 9.99
N LEU A 72 -6.19 9.81 9.81
CA LEU A 72 -6.70 9.41 8.50
C LEU A 72 -7.67 10.50 8.03
N THR A 73 -7.38 11.11 6.89
CA THR A 73 -8.10 12.27 6.36
C THR A 73 -8.49 12.04 4.91
N VAL A 74 -9.68 12.51 4.53
CA VAL A 74 -10.14 12.60 3.14
C VAL A 74 -10.08 14.04 2.69
N ILE A 75 -9.51 14.31 1.52
CA ILE A 75 -9.33 15.64 0.97
C ILE A 75 -9.99 15.69 -0.42
N GLY A 76 -10.95 16.58 -0.61
CA GLY A 76 -11.56 16.81 -1.93
C GLY A 76 -10.57 17.45 -2.89
N ILE A 77 -10.45 16.88 -4.09
CA ILE A 77 -9.54 17.39 -5.13
C ILE A 77 -10.12 18.63 -5.81
N ALA A 78 -11.42 18.64 -6.10
CA ALA A 78 -12.08 19.74 -6.79
C ALA A 78 -12.29 20.99 -5.91
N SER A 79 -12.35 20.79 -4.59
CA SER A 79 -12.46 21.86 -3.61
C SER A 79 -11.33 21.71 -2.62
N CYS A 80 -10.19 22.37 -2.86
CA CYS A 80 -8.97 22.37 -2.04
C CYS A 80 -9.16 22.84 -0.58
N SER A 81 -10.39 22.88 -0.07
CA SER A 81 -10.81 23.32 1.25
C SER A 81 -11.68 22.28 1.97
N ALA A 82 -12.16 21.24 1.28
CA ALA A 82 -12.99 20.21 1.88
C ALA A 82 -12.09 19.06 2.37
N SER A 83 -11.63 19.14 3.62
CA SER A 83 -10.99 18.01 4.30
C SER A 83 -11.86 17.50 5.43
N ARG A 84 -11.97 16.18 5.57
CA ARG A 84 -12.66 15.52 6.69
C ARG A 84 -11.72 14.54 7.36
N ILE A 85 -11.47 14.72 8.65
CA ILE A 85 -10.76 13.75 9.49
C ILE A 85 -11.72 12.59 9.76
N LEU A 86 -11.32 11.38 9.38
CA LEU A 86 -12.08 10.15 9.62
C LEU A 86 -11.71 9.52 10.96
N ASN A 87 -10.42 9.54 11.28
CA ASN A 87 -9.90 8.93 12.48
C ASN A 87 -8.71 9.73 13.01
N SER A 88 -8.65 9.91 14.33
CA SER A 88 -7.54 10.54 15.03
C SER A 88 -7.03 9.59 16.11
N ARG A 89 -5.72 9.35 16.11
CA ARG A 89 -5.05 8.44 17.03
C ARG A 89 -4.28 9.24 18.08
N THR A 90 -4.28 8.74 19.31
CA THR A 90 -3.46 9.29 20.40
C THR A 90 -1.99 8.91 20.23
N GLU A 91 -1.74 7.72 19.66
CA GLU A 91 -0.41 7.19 19.38
C GLU A 91 -0.19 7.07 17.88
N ARG A 92 1.05 7.31 17.45
CA ARG A 92 1.41 7.27 16.04
C ARG A 92 1.47 5.83 15.55
N ALA A 93 0.59 5.48 14.62
CA ALA A 93 0.64 4.23 13.89
C ALA A 93 1.78 4.24 12.87
N ILE A 94 2.41 3.07 12.67
CA ILE A 94 3.32 2.83 11.56
C ILE A 94 2.47 2.38 10.38
N VAL A 95 2.15 3.32 9.50
CA VAL A 95 1.37 3.08 8.28
C VAL A 95 2.32 2.58 7.19
N ILE A 96 1.88 1.55 6.47
CA ILE A 96 2.62 0.89 5.40
C ILE A 96 2.06 1.29 4.04
N GLY A 97 0.74 1.32 3.91
CA GLY A 97 0.09 1.68 2.65
C GLY A 97 -1.42 1.85 2.79
N ILE A 98 -2.01 2.47 1.77
CA ILE A 98 -3.45 2.61 1.58
C ILE A 98 -3.79 1.93 0.23
N HIS A 99 -4.96 1.30 0.16
CA HIS A 99 -5.53 0.85 -1.10
C HIS A 99 -7.02 1.17 -1.21
N CYS A 100 -7.40 1.85 -2.28
CA CYS A 100 -8.77 2.24 -2.57
C CYS A 100 -9.33 1.37 -3.69
N THR A 101 -10.39 0.63 -3.38
CA THR A 101 -11.18 -0.16 -4.35
C THR A 101 -12.58 0.45 -4.48
N ASP A 102 -13.34 0.00 -5.47
CA ASP A 102 -14.74 0.43 -5.66
C ASP A 102 -15.63 0.16 -4.44
N SER A 103 -15.28 -0.83 -3.61
CA SER A 103 -16.09 -1.25 -2.47
C SER A 103 -15.53 -0.85 -1.11
N PHE A 104 -14.21 -0.78 -0.97
CA PHE A 104 -13.53 -0.62 0.31
C PHE A 104 -12.27 0.24 0.21
N VAL A 105 -11.89 0.85 1.33
CA VAL A 105 -10.55 1.42 1.53
C VAL A 105 -9.82 0.59 2.55
N TYR A 106 -8.67 0.05 2.17
CA TYR A 106 -7.78 -0.70 3.04
C TYR A 106 -6.67 0.22 3.52
N LEU A 107 -6.42 0.23 4.82
CA LEU A 107 -5.26 0.85 5.43
C LEU A 107 -4.43 -0.25 6.09
N VAL A 108 -3.20 -0.42 5.64
CA VAL A 108 -2.26 -1.39 6.21
C VAL A 108 -1.36 -0.68 7.19
N GLU A 109 -1.44 -1.08 8.46
CA GLU A 109 -0.54 -0.67 9.53
C GLU A 109 0.35 -1.87 9.92
N LYS A 110 1.46 -1.60 10.61
CA LYS A 110 2.37 -2.65 11.09
C LYS A 110 1.67 -3.75 11.89
N SER A 111 0.66 -3.44 12.68
CA SER A 111 0.00 -4.42 13.57
C SER A 111 -1.38 -4.87 13.10
N LYS A 112 -1.93 -4.30 12.04
CA LYS A 112 -3.31 -4.57 11.60
C LYS A 112 -3.59 -4.04 10.20
N ILE A 113 -4.65 -4.55 9.59
CA ILE A 113 -5.29 -4.01 8.40
C ILE A 113 -6.66 -3.45 8.82
N CYS A 114 -6.92 -2.19 8.52
CA CYS A 114 -8.24 -1.58 8.70
C CYS A 114 -8.96 -1.57 7.35
N LYS A 115 -10.11 -2.25 7.27
CA LYS A 115 -10.97 -2.29 6.09
C LYS A 115 -12.16 -1.36 6.30
N TYR A 116 -12.10 -0.18 5.71
CA TYR A 116 -13.16 0.81 5.73
C TYR A 116 -14.17 0.52 4.62
N SER A 117 -15.45 0.64 4.95
CA SER A 117 -16.53 0.75 3.97
C SER A 117 -16.30 1.94 3.04
N ARG A 118 -16.91 1.91 1.84
CA ARG A 118 -16.82 3.03 0.88
C ARG A 118 -17.31 4.38 1.45
N SER A 119 -18.27 4.40 2.37
CA SER A 119 -18.72 5.64 3.02
C SER A 119 -17.70 6.21 4.01
N LEU A 120 -16.70 5.40 4.39
CA LEU A 120 -15.66 5.68 5.38
C LEU A 120 -16.23 5.96 6.79
N LEU A 121 -17.46 5.47 7.05
CA LEU A 121 -18.12 5.60 8.35
C LEU A 121 -17.89 4.38 9.23
N ASP A 122 -17.88 3.20 8.62
CA ASP A 122 -17.68 1.93 9.32
C ASP A 122 -16.38 1.27 8.85
N PHE A 123 -15.70 0.58 9.76
CA PHE A 123 -14.53 -0.22 9.45
C PHE A 123 -14.41 -1.46 10.31
N THR A 124 -13.76 -2.49 9.76
CA THR A 124 -13.36 -3.69 10.47
C THR A 124 -11.85 -3.74 10.60
N VAL A 125 -11.35 -4.31 11.69
CA VAL A 125 -9.91 -4.49 11.94
C VAL A 125 -9.57 -5.95 11.77
N ILE A 126 -8.54 -6.23 10.98
CA ILE A 126 -7.93 -7.55 10.82
C ILE A 126 -6.54 -7.48 11.45
N PRO A 127 -6.31 -8.11 12.61
CA PRO A 127 -5.00 -8.19 13.24
C PRO A 127 -3.91 -8.75 12.31
N ALA A 128 -2.69 -8.23 12.40
CA ALA A 128 -1.58 -8.69 11.56
C ALA A 128 -1.20 -10.16 11.80
N ASP A 129 -1.41 -10.68 13.01
CA ASP A 129 -1.18 -12.09 13.36
C ASP A 129 -2.21 -13.03 12.74
N GLU A 130 -3.44 -12.58 12.47
CA GLU A 130 -4.41 -13.34 11.67
C GLU A 130 -3.95 -13.48 10.21
N VAL A 131 -3.32 -12.43 9.67
CA VAL A 131 -2.78 -12.42 8.30
C VAL A 131 -1.50 -13.28 8.23
N VAL A 132 -0.53 -12.99 9.10
CA VAL A 132 0.81 -13.59 9.06
C VAL A 132 0.88 -14.96 9.73
N GLY A 133 0.03 -15.22 10.72
CA GLY A 133 0.00 -16.47 11.49
C GLY A 133 1.02 -16.52 12.63
N GLU A 134 1.74 -15.44 12.89
CA GLU A 134 2.75 -15.31 13.93
C GLU A 134 2.59 -13.96 14.62
N SER A 135 3.11 -13.81 15.85
CA SER A 135 3.13 -12.52 16.58
C SER A 135 4.13 -11.51 16.00
N CYS A 136 4.10 -11.32 14.69
CA CYS A 136 5.00 -10.51 13.91
C CYS A 136 4.21 -9.41 13.19
N GLY A 137 4.81 -8.23 13.06
CA GLY A 137 4.18 -7.12 12.35
C GLY A 137 4.40 -7.21 10.84
N ILE A 138 3.53 -6.56 10.07
CA ILE A 138 3.75 -6.31 8.64
C ILE A 138 4.85 -5.24 8.53
N THR A 139 5.80 -5.44 7.62
CA THR A 139 6.91 -4.49 7.38
C THR A 139 6.87 -3.88 5.99
N SER A 140 6.28 -4.58 5.02
CA SER A 140 5.99 -4.07 3.69
C SER A 140 4.80 -4.83 3.10
N ALA A 141 4.08 -4.19 2.19
CA ALA A 141 2.81 -4.65 1.64
C ALA A 141 2.66 -4.16 0.20
N GLU A 142 2.21 -5.06 -0.68
CA GLU A 142 1.93 -4.77 -2.09
C GLU A 142 0.57 -5.33 -2.47
N TRP A 143 -0.11 -4.68 -3.42
CA TRP A 143 -1.43 -5.07 -3.88
C TRP A 143 -1.35 -5.81 -5.21
N SER A 144 -2.20 -6.82 -5.39
CA SER A 144 -2.36 -7.43 -6.71
C SER A 144 -2.92 -6.41 -7.69
N SER A 145 -2.69 -6.62 -8.99
CA SER A 145 -3.18 -5.72 -10.03
C SER A 145 -4.71 -5.52 -10.04
N ASP A 146 -5.45 -6.52 -9.56
CA ASP A 146 -6.91 -6.47 -9.39
C ASP A 146 -7.36 -5.86 -8.05
N GLY A 147 -6.42 -5.53 -7.15
CA GLY A 147 -6.68 -4.95 -5.83
C GLY A 147 -7.38 -5.90 -4.84
N THR A 148 -7.55 -7.18 -5.19
CA THR A 148 -8.29 -8.14 -4.35
C THR A 148 -7.40 -8.90 -3.38
N LYS A 149 -6.08 -8.90 -3.60
CA LYS A 149 -5.10 -9.63 -2.80
C LYS A 149 -4.04 -8.68 -2.28
N LEU A 150 -3.51 -9.04 -1.11
CA LEU A 150 -2.40 -8.35 -0.47
C LEU A 150 -1.24 -9.33 -0.30
N ALA A 151 -0.10 -9.03 -0.89
CA ALA A 151 1.15 -9.65 -0.48
C ALA A 151 1.74 -8.85 0.67
N ALA A 152 2.02 -9.52 1.79
CA ALA A 152 2.60 -8.92 2.97
C ALA A 152 3.92 -9.61 3.32
N LEU A 153 4.94 -8.81 3.65
CA LEU A 153 6.16 -9.28 4.28
C LEU A 153 6.10 -8.97 5.77
N SER A 154 6.39 -9.97 6.61
CA SER A 154 6.43 -9.80 8.06
C SER A 154 7.83 -9.48 8.60
N SER A 155 7.88 -8.99 9.83
CA SER A 155 9.13 -8.80 10.59
C SER A 155 9.87 -10.11 10.90
N CYS A 156 9.18 -11.25 10.75
CA CYS A 156 9.74 -12.59 10.91
C CYS A 156 10.14 -13.21 9.55
N ILE A 157 10.19 -12.39 8.49
CA ILE A 157 10.63 -12.77 7.15
C ILE A 157 9.75 -13.88 6.55
N VAL A 158 8.45 -13.75 6.77
CA VAL A 158 7.42 -14.59 6.17
C VAL A 158 6.69 -13.76 5.12
N PHE A 159 6.67 -14.25 3.89
CA PHE A 159 5.75 -13.73 2.87
C PHE A 159 4.40 -14.42 3.01
N VAL A 160 3.34 -13.62 2.83
CA VAL A 160 1.96 -14.06 2.86
C VAL A 160 1.26 -13.48 1.66
N MET A 161 0.42 -14.28 1.00
CA MET A 161 -0.61 -13.77 0.10
C MET A 161 -1.97 -13.91 0.80
N TYR A 162 -2.69 -12.80 0.92
CA TYR A 162 -3.95 -12.71 1.64
C TYR A 162 -5.07 -12.24 0.72
N ASP A 163 -6.20 -12.94 0.73
CA ASP A 163 -7.42 -12.59 0.02
C ASP A 163 -8.25 -11.62 0.87
N LEU A 164 -8.40 -10.38 0.40
CA LEU A 164 -9.08 -9.30 1.12
C LEU A 164 -10.62 -9.42 1.06
N ILE A 165 -11.14 -10.16 0.09
CA ILE A 165 -12.57 -10.34 -0.10
C ILE A 165 -13.07 -11.43 0.84
N HIS A 166 -12.40 -12.58 0.83
CA HIS A 166 -12.77 -13.73 1.66
C HIS A 166 -12.09 -13.73 3.03
N SER A 167 -11.22 -12.75 3.29
CA SER A 167 -10.49 -12.60 4.54
C SER A 167 -9.71 -13.86 4.93
N GLN A 168 -8.99 -14.45 3.97
CA GLN A 168 -8.27 -15.71 4.17
C GLN A 168 -6.86 -15.67 3.59
N VAL A 169 -5.99 -16.48 4.18
CA VAL A 169 -4.62 -16.66 3.70
C VAL A 169 -4.62 -17.65 2.54
N LEU A 170 -4.13 -17.22 1.40
CA LEU A 170 -4.00 -18.06 0.20
C LEU A 170 -2.69 -18.84 0.19
N TRP A 171 -1.61 -18.22 0.67
CA TRP A 171 -0.28 -18.80 0.62
C TRP A 171 0.66 -18.16 1.65
N ARG A 172 1.64 -18.93 2.11
CA ARG A 172 2.72 -18.47 3.00
C ARG A 172 4.04 -19.11 2.61
N ALA A 173 5.14 -18.36 2.72
CA ALA A 173 6.49 -18.93 2.69
C ALA A 173 7.44 -18.19 3.62
N THR A 174 8.12 -18.96 4.46
CA THR A 174 9.24 -18.49 5.28
C THR A 174 10.50 -18.43 4.43
N LEU A 175 11.17 -17.28 4.37
CA LEU A 175 12.49 -17.21 3.75
C LEU A 175 13.51 -17.81 4.72
N SER A 176 14.15 -18.92 4.31
CA SER A 176 15.05 -19.70 5.18
C SER A 176 16.12 -18.85 5.90
N ASN A 177 16.42 -19.20 7.16
CA ASN A 177 17.35 -18.46 8.04
C ASN A 177 18.79 -18.26 7.51
N HIS A 178 19.20 -19.02 6.48
CA HIS A 178 20.49 -18.81 5.80
C HIS A 178 20.48 -17.57 4.89
N LEU A 179 19.30 -17.00 4.66
CA LEU A 179 19.06 -15.72 4.01
C LEU A 179 18.89 -14.63 5.08
N ARG A 180 19.92 -14.38 5.89
CA ARG A 180 20.06 -13.06 6.59
C ARG A 180 20.11 -11.86 5.63
N SER A 181 19.82 -12.07 4.36
CA SER A 181 19.51 -10.98 3.46
C SER A 181 18.15 -10.42 3.86
N PHE A 182 18.20 -9.21 4.39
CA PHE A 182 17.04 -8.33 4.42
C PHE A 182 16.47 -8.21 3.00
N VAL A 183 15.19 -8.56 2.85
CA VAL A 183 14.44 -8.18 1.67
C VAL A 183 14.44 -6.66 1.65
N VAL A 184 14.92 -6.09 0.55
CA VAL A 184 14.98 -4.65 0.37
C VAL A 184 13.62 -4.14 -0.09
N ASP A 185 13.04 -4.85 -1.05
CA ASP A 185 11.75 -4.51 -1.64
C ASP A 185 11.16 -5.72 -2.37
N PHE A 186 9.88 -5.66 -2.70
CA PHE A 186 9.20 -6.67 -3.49
C PHE A 186 8.02 -6.08 -4.29
N CYS A 187 7.55 -6.83 -5.30
CA CYS A 187 6.34 -6.51 -6.04
C CYS A 187 5.58 -7.78 -6.41
N ILE A 188 4.31 -7.62 -6.78
CA ILE A 188 3.45 -8.71 -7.27
C ILE A 188 3.36 -8.65 -8.79
N ASP A 189 3.51 -9.80 -9.43
CA ASP A 189 3.31 -9.99 -10.87
C ASP A 189 1.85 -10.32 -11.19
N THR A 190 1.49 -10.22 -12.47
CA THR A 190 0.15 -10.50 -13.00
C THR A 190 -0.35 -11.93 -12.74
N ASP A 191 0.54 -12.87 -12.43
CA ASP A 191 0.20 -14.25 -12.05
C ASP A 191 0.19 -14.49 -10.51
N ASP A 192 0.13 -13.42 -9.72
CA ASP A 192 0.19 -13.40 -8.26
C ASP A 192 1.53 -13.95 -7.68
N SER A 193 2.57 -14.09 -8.50
CA SER A 193 3.93 -14.34 -8.00
C SER A 193 4.54 -13.08 -7.39
N ILE A 194 5.29 -13.25 -6.32
CA ILE A 194 6.07 -12.20 -5.66
C ILE A 194 7.50 -12.21 -6.19
N TYR A 195 7.94 -11.10 -6.78
CA TYR A 195 9.36 -10.84 -7.01
C TYR A 195 9.93 -10.03 -5.87
N TYR A 196 11.08 -10.41 -5.34
CA TYR A 196 11.70 -9.68 -4.25
C TYR A 196 13.21 -9.54 -4.43
N ILE A 197 13.74 -8.43 -3.94
CA ILE A 197 15.16 -8.09 -4.05
C ILE A 197 15.83 -8.27 -2.70
N THR A 198 16.99 -8.88 -2.75
CA THR A 198 17.85 -9.16 -1.59
C THR A 198 19.14 -8.36 -1.72
N ARG A 199 19.59 -7.72 -0.63
CA ARG A 199 20.79 -6.87 -0.63
C ARG A 199 22.04 -7.55 -1.19
N HIS A 200 22.14 -8.88 -1.05
CA HIS A 200 23.35 -9.63 -1.40
C HIS A 200 23.16 -10.67 -2.52
N ARG A 201 21.93 -10.97 -2.94
CA ARG A 201 21.67 -12.10 -3.85
C ARG A 201 20.80 -11.75 -5.05
N GLY A 202 20.51 -10.47 -5.28
CA GLY A 202 19.75 -10.02 -6.45
C GLY A 202 18.24 -10.27 -6.33
N VAL A 203 17.60 -10.50 -7.48
CA VAL A 203 16.16 -10.67 -7.64
C VAL A 203 15.80 -12.14 -7.52
N HIS A 204 14.74 -12.43 -6.76
CA HIS A 204 14.17 -13.75 -6.56
C HIS A 204 12.69 -13.71 -6.91
N ARG A 205 12.11 -14.88 -7.17
CA ARG A 205 10.67 -15.04 -7.40
C ARG A 205 10.15 -16.18 -6.54
N VAL A 206 9.07 -15.93 -5.83
CA VAL A 206 8.29 -16.94 -5.09
C VAL A 206 6.83 -16.72 -5.44
N GLY A 207 6.04 -17.77 -5.57
CA GLY A 207 4.66 -17.56 -6.01
C GLY A 207 3.76 -18.73 -5.74
N ILE A 208 2.47 -18.45 -5.81
CA ILE A 208 1.41 -19.43 -5.85
C ILE A 208 1.44 -20.03 -7.25
N SER A 209 2.42 -20.88 -7.55
CA SER A 209 2.38 -21.58 -8.83
C SER A 209 1.12 -22.44 -8.81
N SER A 210 0.11 -22.06 -9.58
CA SER A 210 -0.95 -22.96 -10.01
C SER A 210 -0.37 -23.94 -11.02
N VAL A 211 0.73 -24.63 -10.68
CA VAL A 211 1.14 -25.79 -11.46
C VAL A 211 0.03 -26.81 -11.22
N PRO A 212 -0.78 -27.17 -12.22
CA PRO A 212 -1.71 -28.27 -12.05
C PRO A 212 -0.90 -29.49 -11.62
N LYS A 213 -1.36 -30.19 -10.59
CA LYS A 213 -0.73 -31.41 -10.05
C LYS A 213 -0.34 -32.44 -11.14
N SER A 214 -0.89 -32.33 -12.35
CA SER A 214 -0.56 -33.15 -13.52
C SER A 214 0.86 -33.00 -14.07
N LEU A 215 1.64 -31.99 -13.67
CA LEU A 215 3.05 -31.84 -14.11
C LEU A 215 4.08 -32.31 -13.05
N ALA A 216 3.67 -32.55 -11.81
CA ALA A 216 4.54 -33.09 -10.77
C ALA A 216 4.71 -34.63 -10.84
N GLU A 217 3.87 -35.33 -11.63
CA GLU A 217 3.92 -36.80 -11.76
C GLU A 217 4.63 -37.30 -13.03
N LYS A 218 5.14 -36.42 -13.91
CA LYS A 218 5.87 -36.84 -15.14
C LYS A 218 7.39 -36.80 -15.01
N GLY A 219 7.91 -36.97 -13.79
CA GLY A 219 9.34 -36.96 -13.49
C GLY A 219 9.92 -38.27 -12.95
N ASN A 220 9.19 -39.39 -13.03
CA ASN A 220 9.72 -40.72 -12.71
C ASN A 220 9.75 -41.59 -13.97
N ILE A 221 10.87 -41.54 -14.69
CA ILE A 221 11.41 -42.67 -15.46
C ILE A 221 12.86 -42.81 -15.06
#